data_AF-A0A4R2L3K3-F1
#
_entry.id   AF-A0A4R2L3K3-F1
#
_cell.length_a   1.000
_cell.length_b   1.000
_cell.length_c   1.000
_cell.angle_alpha   90.00
_cell.angle_beta   90.00
_cell.angle_gamma   90.00
#
_symmetry.space_group_name_H-M   'P 1'
#
loop_
_entity.id
_entity.type
_entity.pdbx_description
1 polymer ?
#
loop_
_entity_poly.entity_id
_entity_poly.type
_entity_poly.pdbx_seq_one_letter_code
_entity_poly.pdbx_strand_id
1 'polypeptide(L)'
;MSAPTYTETLALFVGLPSWTLRAACDLAVGRLPGTPDTGGAHQEAVLLIREVALGCVGEGLSVVNDDERPHLPLRVEPRQFAHWASKYVPDLLHADFLSHTESLVDSNLIAEDEGRKPDSRQEAKYRCRGLAAYFWSLEPKVNIREMADRDELRRFGCPEMDTTHSQRRRWIKNLAPSNKPGRPRKRES
;
A
#
# COMPACT_ATOMS: atom_id res chain seq x y z
N MET A 1 3.65 30.12 21.04
CA MET A 1 4.10 28.72 20.96
C MET A 1 4.29 28.40 19.49
N SER A 2 5.48 27.97 19.09
CA SER A 2 5.73 27.54 17.71
C SER A 2 4.99 26.24 17.43
N ALA A 3 4.56 26.04 16.18
CA ALA A 3 4.00 24.75 15.78
C ALA A 3 5.08 23.65 15.91
N PRO A 4 4.72 22.44 16.37
CA PRO A 4 5.67 21.34 16.47
C PRO A 4 6.20 20.97 15.07
N THR A 5 7.48 20.64 15.00
CA THR A 5 8.13 20.15 13.79
C THR A 5 7.63 18.75 13.41
N TYR A 6 7.89 18.35 12.16
CA TYR A 6 7.59 17.00 11.70
C TYR A 6 8.25 15.94 12.61
N THR A 7 9.52 16.12 12.92
CA THR A 7 10.34 15.21 13.75
C THR A 7 9.78 15.07 15.16
N GLU A 8 9.44 16.19 15.82
CA GLU A 8 8.83 16.18 17.15
C GLU A 8 7.46 15.47 17.15
N THR A 9 6.67 15.68 16.09
CA THR A 9 5.38 15.00 15.96
C THR A 9 5.55 13.51 15.70
N LEU A 10 6.48 13.12 14.83
CA LEU A 10 6.77 11.73 14.53
C LEU A 10 7.19 10.95 15.78
N ALA A 11 8.03 11.55 16.64
CA ALA A 11 8.43 10.94 17.91
C ALA A 11 7.22 10.65 18.84
N LEU A 12 6.22 11.53 18.85
CA LEU A 12 4.97 11.29 19.59
C LEU A 12 4.15 10.15 18.98
N PHE A 13 4.06 10.10 17.64
CA PHE A 13 3.31 9.07 16.94
C PHE A 13 3.91 7.68 17.10
N VAL A 14 5.24 7.57 17.11
CA VAL A 14 5.98 6.31 17.34
C VAL A 14 5.58 5.64 18.67
N GLY A 15 5.20 6.41 19.69
CA GLY A 15 4.73 5.89 20.98
C GLY A 15 3.28 5.41 21.00
N LEU A 16 2.51 5.57 19.92
CA LEU A 16 1.11 5.15 19.87
C LEU A 16 0.99 3.64 19.60
N PRO A 17 -0.04 2.96 20.16
CA PRO A 17 -0.21 1.52 19.95
C PRO A 17 -0.69 1.15 18.53
N SER A 18 -1.27 2.10 17.80
CA SER A 18 -1.74 1.90 16.42
C SER A 18 -1.91 3.22 15.68
N TRP A 19 -1.74 3.20 14.37
CA TRP A 19 -2.00 4.32 13.48
C TRP A 19 -3.18 4.02 12.56
N THR A 20 -3.93 5.04 12.14
CA THR A 20 -4.77 4.85 10.95
C THR A 20 -3.86 4.66 9.74
N LEU A 21 -4.26 3.85 8.76
CA LEU A 21 -3.45 3.63 7.57
C LEU A 21 -3.12 4.95 6.86
N ARG A 22 -4.07 5.90 6.85
CA ARG A 22 -3.82 7.22 6.29
C ARG A 22 -2.72 7.98 7.04
N ALA A 23 -2.77 8.03 8.37
CA ALA A 23 -1.74 8.68 9.17
C ALA A 23 -0.38 8.00 8.98
N ALA A 24 -0.35 6.67 8.90
CA ALA A 24 0.88 5.92 8.62
C ALA A 24 1.49 6.32 7.25
N CYS A 25 0.67 6.46 6.21
CA CYS A 25 1.13 6.90 4.88
C CYS A 25 1.58 8.36 4.87
N ASP A 26 0.85 9.27 5.55
CA ASP A 26 1.25 10.67 5.67
C ASP A 26 2.63 10.78 6.37
N LEU A 27 2.80 10.09 7.50
CA LEU A 27 4.06 10.04 8.22
C LEU A 27 5.18 9.47 7.34
N ALA A 28 4.93 8.38 6.60
CA ALA A 28 5.91 7.75 5.72
C ALA A 28 6.54 8.73 4.72
N VAL A 29 5.77 9.70 4.20
CA VAL A 29 6.24 10.66 3.18
C VAL A 29 6.70 12.00 3.76
N GLY A 30 6.81 12.14 5.08
CA GLY A 30 7.23 13.40 5.69
C GLY A 30 6.09 14.40 5.94
N ARG A 31 4.82 13.94 5.92
CA ARG A 31 3.65 14.78 6.20
C ARG A 31 3.09 14.53 7.59
N LEU A 32 2.57 15.60 8.19
CA LEU A 32 1.83 15.51 9.44
C LEU A 32 0.41 14.97 9.16
N PRO A 33 -0.08 13.99 9.95
CA PRO A 33 -1.44 13.50 9.82
C PRO A 33 -2.48 14.62 9.95
N GLY A 34 -3.50 14.59 9.07
CA GLY A 34 -4.56 15.61 9.05
C GLY A 34 -4.18 16.91 8.33
N THR A 35 -2.98 17.00 7.74
CA THR A 35 -2.67 18.08 6.79
C THR A 35 -3.60 17.99 5.58
N PRO A 36 -4.27 19.09 5.18
CA PRO A 36 -5.16 19.08 4.04
C PRO A 36 -4.42 18.71 2.76
N ASP A 37 -5.12 18.02 1.85
CA ASP A 37 -4.56 17.59 0.58
C ASP A 37 -4.35 18.80 -0.33
N THR A 38 -3.13 19.30 -0.37
CA THR A 38 -2.76 20.47 -1.18
C THR A 38 -2.43 20.12 -2.64
N GLY A 39 -2.51 18.83 -3.01
CA GLY A 39 -2.07 18.32 -4.31
C GLY A 39 -0.53 18.32 -4.44
N GLY A 40 0.00 17.44 -5.31
CA GLY A 40 1.43 17.35 -5.60
C GLY A 40 2.08 16.02 -5.21
N ALA A 41 3.42 15.95 -5.36
CA ALA A 41 4.19 14.71 -5.29
C ALA A 41 4.02 13.91 -3.98
N HIS A 42 3.89 14.60 -2.84
CA HIS A 42 3.65 13.92 -1.56
C HIS A 42 2.26 13.28 -1.49
N GLN A 43 1.24 13.88 -2.10
CA GLN A 43 -0.09 13.28 -2.15
C GLN A 43 -0.11 12.04 -3.04
N GLU A 44 0.57 12.09 -4.18
CA GLU A 44 0.71 10.93 -5.07
C GLU A 44 1.44 9.77 -4.38
N ALA A 45 2.52 10.07 -3.64
CA ALA A 45 3.23 9.08 -2.84
C ALA A 45 2.35 8.48 -1.74
N VAL A 46 1.59 9.30 -0.99
CA VAL A 46 0.64 8.82 0.04
C VAL A 46 -0.40 7.88 -0.56
N LEU A 47 -0.99 8.25 -1.70
CA LEU A 47 -1.98 7.41 -2.37
C LEU A 47 -1.37 6.10 -2.84
N LEU A 48 -0.16 6.14 -3.43
CA LEU A 48 0.52 4.95 -3.88
C LEU A 48 0.82 3.99 -2.72
N ILE A 49 1.46 4.49 -1.64
CA ILE A 49 1.77 3.69 -0.44
C ILE A 49 0.48 3.07 0.13
N ARG A 50 -0.60 3.86 0.24
CA ARG A 50 -1.88 3.39 0.78
C ARG A 50 -2.45 2.23 -0.03
N GLU A 51 -2.40 2.30 -1.36
CA GLU A 51 -2.96 1.26 -2.23
C GLU A 51 -2.11 -0.01 -2.23
N VAL A 52 -0.78 0.11 -2.12
CA VAL A 52 0.09 -1.05 -1.88
C VAL A 52 -0.24 -1.69 -0.53
N ALA A 53 -0.38 -0.88 0.52
CA ALA A 53 -0.71 -1.36 1.87
C ALA A 53 -2.05 -2.08 1.91
N LEU A 54 -3.10 -1.51 1.30
CA LEU A 54 -4.43 -2.15 1.20
C LEU A 54 -4.38 -3.48 0.46
N GLY A 55 -3.52 -3.61 -0.55
CA GLY A 55 -3.28 -4.90 -1.22
C GLY A 55 -2.65 -5.94 -0.29
N CYS A 56 -1.82 -5.51 0.66
CA CYS A 56 -1.10 -6.37 1.59
C CYS A 56 -1.84 -6.69 2.89
N VAL A 57 -2.96 -6.02 3.18
CA VAL A 57 -3.74 -6.24 4.40
C VAL A 57 -4.15 -7.70 4.56
N GLY A 58 -3.91 -8.27 5.74
CA GLY A 58 -4.29 -9.65 6.11
C GLY A 58 -3.36 -10.74 5.57
N GLU A 59 -2.36 -10.37 4.78
CA GLU A 59 -1.42 -11.31 4.16
C GLU A 59 0.04 -10.90 4.46
N GLY A 60 0.40 -9.63 4.30
CA GLY A 60 1.75 -9.09 4.60
C GLY A 60 1.77 -7.82 5.45
N LEU A 61 0.60 -7.33 5.87
CA LEU A 61 0.42 -6.21 6.79
C LEU A 61 -0.79 -6.53 7.68
N SER A 62 -0.55 -6.74 8.97
CA SER A 62 -1.62 -7.02 9.94
C SER A 62 -2.36 -5.74 10.29
N VAL A 63 -3.60 -5.92 10.73
CA VAL A 63 -4.52 -4.84 11.08
C VAL A 63 -4.89 -4.99 12.56
N VAL A 64 -4.84 -3.89 13.30
CA VAL A 64 -5.13 -3.88 14.74
C VAL A 64 -6.65 -3.95 15.01
N ASN A 65 -7.44 -3.42 14.08
CA ASN A 65 -8.91 -3.49 14.14
C ASN A 65 -9.39 -4.43 13.02
N ASP A 66 -9.43 -5.73 13.29
CA ASP A 66 -10.10 -6.71 12.43
C ASP A 66 -11.61 -6.85 12.76
N ASP A 67 -12.14 -5.93 13.58
CA ASP A 67 -13.58 -5.85 13.85
C ASP A 67 -14.32 -5.38 12.58
N GLU A 68 -15.26 -6.21 12.12
CA GLU A 68 -16.12 -6.15 10.92
C GLU A 68 -17.01 -4.88 10.80
N ARG A 69 -16.58 -3.71 11.27
CA ARG A 69 -17.30 -2.45 11.13
C ARG A 69 -16.75 -1.70 9.90
N PRO A 70 -17.42 -1.77 8.74
CA PRO A 70 -16.92 -1.24 7.46
C PRO A 70 -16.71 0.28 7.42
N HIS A 71 -17.08 1.00 8.48
CA HIS A 71 -16.99 2.46 8.57
C HIS A 71 -15.80 2.97 9.39
N LEU A 72 -15.07 2.09 10.11
CA LEU A 72 -13.91 2.52 10.87
C LEU A 72 -12.67 2.57 9.97
N PRO A 73 -11.80 3.58 10.13
CA PRO A 73 -10.56 3.66 9.39
C PRO A 73 -9.65 2.49 9.77
N LEU A 74 -9.13 1.79 8.76
CA LEU A 74 -8.18 0.69 8.93
C LEU A 74 -6.99 1.14 9.78
N ARG A 75 -6.60 0.32 10.77
CA ARG A 75 -5.50 0.64 11.70
C ARG A 75 -4.37 -0.37 11.60
N VAL A 76 -3.15 0.11 11.57
CA VAL A 76 -1.93 -0.71 11.48
C VAL A 76 -1.09 -0.52 12.74
N GLU A 77 -0.34 -1.55 13.09
CA GLU A 77 0.66 -1.44 14.14
C GLU A 77 1.90 -0.69 13.58
N PRO A 78 2.43 0.32 14.29
CA PRO A 78 3.51 1.17 13.78
C PRO A 78 4.78 0.44 13.37
N ARG A 79 5.23 -0.55 14.16
CA ARG A 79 6.47 -1.31 13.90
C ARG A 79 6.32 -2.14 12.63
N GLN A 80 5.19 -2.83 12.50
CA GLN A 80 4.88 -3.67 11.36
C GLN A 80 4.71 -2.83 10.09
N PHE A 81 4.03 -1.68 10.19
CA PHE A 81 3.92 -0.77 9.04
C PHE A 81 5.29 -0.22 8.64
N ALA A 82 6.13 0.21 9.59
CA ALA A 82 7.46 0.71 9.30
C ALA A 82 8.35 -0.36 8.64
N HIS A 83 8.32 -1.60 9.15
CA HIS A 83 9.03 -2.73 8.55
C HIS A 83 8.51 -3.07 7.15
N TRP A 84 7.20 -3.13 6.98
CA TRP A 84 6.56 -3.33 5.68
C TRP A 84 6.97 -2.23 4.69
N ALA A 85 6.93 -0.97 5.12
CA ALA A 85 7.21 0.19 4.28
C ALA A 85 8.67 0.21 3.83
N SER A 86 9.62 -0.05 4.75
CA SER A 86 11.05 -0.09 4.44
C SER A 86 11.40 -1.24 3.50
N LYS A 87 10.68 -2.35 3.57
CA LYS A 87 10.87 -3.49 2.67
C LYS A 87 10.28 -3.25 1.27
N TYR A 88 9.08 -2.68 1.17
CA TYR A 88 8.32 -2.71 -0.08
C TYR A 88 8.20 -1.37 -0.81
N VAL A 89 8.37 -0.24 -0.12
CA VAL A 89 8.31 1.10 -0.69
C VAL A 89 9.44 2.03 -0.20
N PRO A 90 10.70 1.56 -0.04
CA PRO A 90 11.77 2.33 0.58
C PRO A 90 12.04 3.67 -0.11
N ASP A 91 11.91 3.70 -1.44
CA ASP A 91 12.18 4.88 -2.28
C ASP A 91 11.17 6.03 -2.07
N LEU A 92 10.05 5.76 -1.40
CA LEU A 92 9.00 6.75 -1.14
C LEU A 92 9.05 7.28 0.28
N LEU A 93 9.97 6.77 1.11
CA LEU A 93 10.04 7.10 2.52
C LEU A 93 10.87 8.35 2.76
N HIS A 94 10.36 9.20 3.65
CA HIS A 94 11.09 10.34 4.16
C HIS A 94 12.24 9.88 5.06
N ALA A 95 13.40 10.53 4.97
CA ALA A 95 14.59 10.13 5.72
C ALA A 95 14.34 10.12 7.24
N ASP A 96 13.64 11.13 7.77
CA ASP A 96 13.30 11.19 9.19
C ASP A 96 12.31 10.09 9.63
N PHE A 97 11.45 9.62 8.72
CA PHE A 97 10.57 8.49 9.00
C PHE A 97 11.38 7.23 9.27
N LEU A 98 12.36 6.94 8.40
CA LEU A 98 13.25 5.79 8.56
C LEU A 98 14.06 5.88 9.85
N SER A 99 14.69 7.02 10.13
CA SER A 99 15.56 7.16 11.33
C SER A 99 14.80 7.00 12.65
N HIS A 100 13.54 7.46 12.72
CA HIS A 100 12.74 7.36 13.94
C HIS A 100 12.04 6.01 14.11
N THR A 101 11.85 5.27 13.01
CA THR A 101 11.22 3.95 13.02
C THR A 101 12.23 2.82 12.95
N GLU A 102 13.52 3.08 12.72
CA GLU A 102 14.57 2.06 12.73
C GLU A 102 14.60 1.28 14.07
N SER A 103 14.42 1.96 15.20
CA SER A 103 14.34 1.34 16.53
C SER A 103 13.08 0.51 16.77
N LEU A 104 12.04 0.72 15.96
CA LEU A 104 10.80 -0.06 15.98
C LEU A 104 10.95 -1.38 15.21
N VAL A 105 11.87 -1.44 14.24
CA VAL A 105 12.12 -2.60 13.40
C VAL A 105 13.08 -3.56 14.13
N ASP A 106 12.69 -4.02 15.33
CA ASP A 106 13.40 -5.12 15.97
C ASP A 106 12.93 -6.45 15.35
N SER A 107 13.79 -7.02 14.50
CA SER A 107 13.49 -8.15 13.61
C SER A 107 13.03 -9.40 14.35
N ASN A 108 13.36 -9.52 15.64
CA ASN A 108 13.04 -10.68 16.46
C ASN A 108 11.59 -10.67 16.98
N LEU A 109 10.95 -9.50 17.16
CA LEU A 109 9.57 -9.41 17.66
C LEU A 109 8.52 -9.58 16.56
N ILE A 110 8.85 -9.22 15.31
CA ILE A 110 7.94 -9.31 14.16
C ILE A 110 7.72 -10.78 13.75
N ALA A 111 8.70 -11.65 14.01
CA ALA A 111 8.63 -13.07 13.68
C ALA A 111 7.59 -13.87 14.49
N GLU A 112 7.19 -13.40 15.68
CA GLU A 112 6.28 -14.12 16.58
C GLU A 112 4.79 -13.85 16.30
N ASP A 113 4.45 -12.74 15.62
CA ASP A 113 3.07 -12.32 15.33
C ASP A 113 2.59 -12.72 13.92
N GLU A 114 3.47 -13.34 13.13
CA GLU A 114 3.20 -13.74 11.75
C GLU A 114 2.68 -15.19 11.69
N GLY A 115 1.35 -15.32 11.73
CA GLY A 115 0.67 -16.46 11.11
C GLY A 115 1.14 -16.68 9.67
N ARG A 116 0.94 -17.90 9.15
CA ARG A 116 1.42 -18.44 7.85
C ARG A 116 1.74 -17.37 6.80
N LYS A 117 2.99 -16.89 6.79
CA LYS A 117 3.48 -15.87 5.85
C LYS A 117 3.15 -16.29 4.41
N PRO A 118 2.54 -15.43 3.59
CA PRO A 118 2.40 -15.68 2.16
C PRO A 118 3.80 -15.84 1.56
N ASP A 119 3.92 -16.68 0.53
CA ASP A 119 5.18 -16.70 -0.21
C ASP A 119 5.42 -15.35 -0.93
N SER A 120 6.68 -15.03 -1.22
CA SER A 120 7.07 -13.76 -1.86
C SER A 120 6.33 -13.48 -3.17
N ARG A 121 5.82 -14.54 -3.83
CA ARG A 121 5.04 -14.46 -5.06
C ARG A 121 3.59 -14.05 -4.82
N GLN A 122 2.97 -14.54 -3.75
CA GLN A 122 1.63 -14.12 -3.32
C GLN A 122 1.64 -12.64 -2.91
N GLU A 123 2.64 -12.22 -2.14
CA GLU A 123 2.78 -10.81 -1.76
C GLU A 123 2.94 -9.91 -3.01
N ALA A 124 3.80 -10.30 -3.96
CA ALA A 124 3.98 -9.57 -5.21
C ALA A 124 2.69 -9.49 -6.03
N LYS A 125 1.93 -10.59 -6.10
CA LYS A 125 0.63 -10.62 -6.76
C LYS A 125 -0.35 -9.63 -6.12
N TYR A 126 -0.39 -9.54 -4.79
CA TYR A 126 -1.31 -8.66 -4.08
C TYR A 126 -0.95 -7.18 -4.27
N ARG A 127 0.33 -6.82 -4.17
CA ARG A 127 0.80 -5.46 -4.46
C ARG A 127 0.53 -5.05 -5.91
N CYS A 128 0.90 -5.91 -6.87
CA CYS A 128 0.65 -5.68 -8.30
C CYS A 128 -0.88 -5.54 -8.58
N ARG A 129 -1.77 -6.16 -7.78
CA ARG A 129 -3.24 -5.98 -7.86
C ARG A 129 -3.73 -4.66 -7.29
N GLY A 130 -3.26 -4.26 -6.11
CA GLY A 130 -3.63 -2.97 -5.50
C GLY A 130 -3.26 -1.78 -6.40
N LEU A 131 -2.02 -1.76 -6.88
CA LEU A 131 -1.54 -0.73 -7.80
C LEU A 131 -2.35 -0.66 -9.10
N ALA A 132 -2.68 -1.81 -9.69
CA ALA A 132 -3.46 -1.83 -10.91
C ALA A 132 -4.88 -1.29 -10.71
N ALA A 133 -5.53 -1.63 -9.58
CA ALA A 133 -6.84 -1.09 -9.24
C ALA A 133 -6.79 0.44 -9.09
N TYR A 134 -5.78 0.95 -8.40
CA TYR A 134 -5.56 2.39 -8.25
C TYR A 134 -5.37 3.09 -9.61
N PHE A 135 -4.44 2.62 -10.43
CA PHE A 135 -4.18 3.24 -11.72
C PHE A 135 -5.37 3.15 -12.68
N TRP A 136 -6.16 2.08 -12.63
CA TRP A 136 -7.42 2.02 -13.39
C TRP A 136 -8.50 2.94 -12.85
N SER A 137 -8.51 3.26 -11.55
CA SER A 137 -9.44 4.25 -11.01
C SER A 137 -9.15 5.67 -11.56
N LEU A 138 -7.87 5.98 -11.81
CA LEU A 138 -7.43 7.24 -12.39
C LEU A 138 -7.57 7.25 -13.92
N GLU A 139 -7.20 6.14 -14.56
CA GLU A 139 -7.14 6.01 -16.02
C GLU A 139 -7.88 4.74 -16.49
N PRO A 140 -9.22 4.74 -16.46
CA PRO A 140 -10.02 3.54 -16.75
C PRO A 140 -9.92 3.07 -18.21
N LYS A 141 -9.40 3.91 -19.10
CA LYS A 141 -9.24 3.61 -20.54
C LYS A 141 -7.97 2.80 -20.85
N VAL A 142 -6.99 2.79 -19.95
CA VAL A 142 -5.72 2.07 -20.14
C VAL A 142 -6.00 0.59 -20.24
N ASN A 143 -5.49 -0.04 -21.31
CA ASN A 143 -5.75 -1.46 -21.50
C ASN A 143 -4.84 -2.32 -20.61
N ILE A 144 -5.20 -3.60 -20.45
CA ILE A 144 -4.47 -4.51 -19.56
C ILE A 144 -2.99 -4.70 -19.92
N ARG A 145 -2.60 -4.56 -21.20
CA ARG A 145 -1.19 -4.72 -21.61
C ARG A 145 -0.38 -3.52 -21.12
N GLU A 146 -0.89 -2.33 -21.38
CA GLU A 146 -0.29 -1.07 -20.93
C GLU A 146 -0.24 -1.00 -19.40
N MET A 147 -1.32 -1.39 -18.70
CA MET A 147 -1.34 -1.40 -17.24
C MET A 147 -0.30 -2.36 -16.64
N ALA A 148 -0.10 -3.53 -17.26
CA ALA A 148 0.91 -4.49 -16.81
C ALA A 148 2.35 -4.06 -17.09
N ASP A 149 2.55 -3.05 -17.94
CA ASP A 149 3.86 -2.50 -18.30
C ASP A 149 4.27 -1.27 -17.50
N ARG A 150 3.34 -0.62 -16.77
CA ARG A 150 3.64 0.55 -15.94
C ARG A 150 4.84 0.32 -15.01
N ASP A 151 5.74 1.30 -15.00
CA ASP A 151 7.00 1.23 -14.26
C ASP A 151 6.76 1.16 -12.75
N GLU A 152 5.74 1.84 -12.23
CA GLU A 152 5.36 1.79 -10.81
C GLU A 152 4.87 0.39 -10.41
N LEU A 153 4.17 -0.31 -11.32
CA LEU A 153 3.73 -1.68 -11.09
C LEU A 153 4.91 -2.65 -11.05
N ARG A 154 5.94 -2.41 -11.87
CA ARG A 154 7.18 -3.19 -11.86
C ARG A 154 7.98 -2.91 -10.58
N ARG A 155 8.19 -1.62 -10.27
CA ARG A 155 9.03 -1.15 -9.16
C ARG A 155 8.43 -1.51 -7.80
N PHE A 156 7.16 -1.19 -7.55
CA PHE A 156 6.56 -1.35 -6.21
C PHE A 156 5.72 -2.61 -6.08
N GLY A 157 5.11 -3.05 -7.18
CA GLY A 157 4.30 -4.26 -7.16
C GLY A 157 5.15 -5.51 -7.03
N CYS A 158 6.26 -5.54 -7.74
CA CYS A 158 7.02 -6.74 -7.98
C CYS A 158 8.58 -6.52 -7.89
N PRO A 159 9.11 -5.87 -6.82
CA PRO A 159 10.50 -5.37 -6.74
C PRO A 159 11.61 -6.43 -6.77
N GLU A 160 11.37 -7.60 -6.18
CA GLU A 160 12.39 -8.65 -5.96
C GLU A 160 12.23 -9.86 -6.90
N MET A 161 11.30 -9.80 -7.85
CA MET A 161 11.02 -10.92 -8.74
C MET A 161 11.15 -10.53 -10.20
N ASP A 162 11.82 -11.38 -10.98
CA ASP A 162 11.76 -11.44 -12.45
C ASP A 162 10.36 -11.88 -12.92
N THR A 163 9.37 -11.08 -12.57
CA THR A 163 7.99 -11.31 -12.94
C THR A 163 7.85 -10.94 -14.40
N THR A 164 7.47 -11.91 -15.23
CA THR A 164 7.24 -11.63 -16.66
C THR A 164 6.00 -10.75 -16.84
N HIS A 165 5.94 -10.01 -17.95
CA HIS A 165 4.75 -9.25 -18.35
C HIS A 165 3.48 -10.11 -18.32
N SER A 166 3.57 -11.33 -18.85
CA SER A 166 2.50 -12.31 -18.86
C SER A 166 1.97 -12.66 -17.46
N GLN A 167 2.86 -12.75 -16.46
CA GLN A 167 2.47 -13.02 -15.07
C GLN A 167 1.76 -11.82 -14.44
N ARG A 168 2.31 -10.60 -14.57
CA ARG A 168 1.64 -9.38 -14.08
C ARG A 168 0.25 -9.23 -14.70
N ARG A 169 0.16 -9.36 -16.03
CA ARG A 169 -1.10 -9.33 -16.77
C ARG A 169 -2.10 -10.36 -16.22
N ARG A 170 -1.66 -11.59 -15.93
CA ARG A 170 -2.52 -12.64 -15.35
C ARG A 170 -3.06 -12.25 -13.97
N TRP A 171 -2.26 -11.59 -13.13
CA TRP A 171 -2.66 -11.19 -11.78
C TRP A 171 -3.69 -10.06 -11.76
N ILE A 172 -3.57 -9.12 -12.70
CA ILE A 172 -4.41 -7.92 -12.73
C ILE A 172 -5.66 -8.06 -13.64
N LYS A 173 -5.74 -9.12 -14.47
CA LYS A 173 -6.79 -9.26 -15.49
C LYS A 173 -8.23 -9.14 -15.00
N ASN A 174 -8.50 -9.58 -13.77
CA ASN A 174 -9.84 -9.58 -13.21
C ASN A 174 -10.24 -8.21 -12.62
N LEU A 175 -9.29 -7.27 -12.55
CA LEU A 175 -9.51 -5.91 -12.03
C LEU A 175 -9.73 -4.88 -13.15
N ALA A 176 -9.41 -5.25 -14.39
CA ALA A 176 -9.56 -4.36 -15.54
C ALA A 176 -11.03 -3.89 -15.65
N PRO A 177 -11.28 -2.57 -15.74
CA PRO A 177 -12.61 -2.04 -16.00
C PRO A 177 -13.20 -2.74 -17.22
N SER A 178 -14.41 -3.30 -17.07
CA SER A 178 -15.05 -4.00 -18.18
C SER A 178 -15.37 -3.02 -19.30
N ASN A 179 -14.58 -3.03 -20.38
CA ASN A 179 -14.95 -2.41 -21.65
C ASN A 179 -16.03 -3.20 -22.41
N LYS A 180 -16.61 -4.26 -21.83
CA LYS A 180 -17.65 -5.04 -22.51
C LYS A 180 -19.01 -4.36 -22.31
N PRO A 181 -19.60 -3.72 -23.34
CA PRO A 181 -21.05 -3.60 -23.40
C PRO A 181 -21.63 -5.02 -23.21
N GLY A 182 -22.65 -5.15 -22.37
CA GLY A 182 -23.21 -6.43 -21.96
C GLY A 182 -23.37 -7.38 -23.16
N ARG A 183 -22.79 -8.58 -23.06
CA ARG A 183 -23.00 -9.64 -24.04
C ARG A 183 -24.53 -9.82 -24.17
N PRO A 184 -25.14 -9.64 -25.34
CA PRO A 184 -26.57 -9.85 -25.48
C PRO A 184 -26.88 -11.26 -24.99
N ARG A 185 -27.84 -11.38 -24.05
CA ARG A 185 -28.40 -12.69 -23.69
C ARG A 185 -28.89 -13.32 -24.98
N LYS A 186 -28.31 -14.45 -25.36
CA LYS A 186 -28.81 -15.28 -26.46
C LYS A 186 -30.27 -15.56 -26.10
N ARG A 187 -31.21 -15.02 -26.88
CA ARG A 187 -32.61 -15.46 -26.79
C ARG A 187 -32.61 -16.92 -27.18
N GLU A 188 -32.97 -17.79 -26.24
CA GLU A 188 -33.30 -19.17 -26.54
C GLU A 188 -34.46 -19.15 -27.55
N SER A 189 -34.29 -19.91 -28.64
CA SER A 189 -35.30 -20.16 -29.66
C SER A 189 -35.97 -21.48 -29.35
#